data_AF-A0A1G2KYT1-F1
#
_entry.id   AF-A0A1G2KYT1-F1
#
_cell.length_a   1.000
_cell.length_b   1.000
_cell.length_c   1.000
_cell.angle_alpha   90.00
_cell.angle_beta   90.00
_cell.angle_gamma   90.00
#
_symmetry.space_group_name_H-M   'P 1'
#
loop_
_entity.id
_entity.type
_entity.pdbx_description
1 polymer ?
#
loop_
_entity_poly.entity_id
_entity_poly.type
_entity_poly.pdbx_seq_one_letter_code
_entity_poly.pdbx_strand_id
1 'polypeptide(L)'
;MPTLTIPKKLLKKDADLVVIPRKEYEALIRGKNGYKKTTVVKRSPSFRVAKKDEPFYDALDQELTDALRDVDNGNVYGPFDSVEKLRKSLES
;
A
#
# COMPACT_ATOMS: atom_id res chain seq x y z
N MET A 1 -15.90 10.12 40.72
CA MET A 1 -16.12 10.58 39.34
C MET A 1 -14.78 11.08 38.81
N PRO A 2 -14.14 10.40 37.85
CA PRO A 2 -12.85 10.82 37.33
C PRO A 2 -13.01 12.06 36.43
N THR A 3 -12.33 13.15 36.77
CA THR A 3 -12.26 14.38 35.96
C THR A 3 -10.95 14.40 35.20
N LEU A 4 -11.02 14.39 33.86
CA LEU A 4 -9.86 14.57 32.98
C LEU A 4 -9.68 16.07 32.70
N THR A 5 -8.64 16.66 33.27
CA THR A 5 -8.28 18.06 32.99
C THR A 5 -7.33 18.12 31.80
N ILE A 6 -7.79 18.69 30.69
CA ILE A 6 -6.99 18.82 29.46
C ILE A 6 -6.42 20.24 29.37
N PRO A 7 -5.09 20.41 29.30
CA PRO A 7 -4.48 21.73 29.18
C PRO A 7 -4.92 22.45 27.90
N LYS A 8 -5.35 23.71 28.03
CA LYS A 8 -5.80 24.56 26.90
C LYS A 8 -4.75 24.72 25.78
N LYS A 9 -3.47 24.50 26.08
CA LYS A 9 -2.37 24.56 25.10
C LYS A 9 -2.44 23.44 24.03
N LEU A 10 -3.10 22.33 24.34
CA LEU A 10 -3.24 21.19 23.41
C LEU A 10 -4.39 21.38 22.41
N LEU A 11 -5.28 22.34 22.67
CA LEU A 11 -6.39 22.69 21.81
C LEU A 11 -5.94 23.80 20.86
N LYS A 12 -5.91 23.52 19.55
CA LYS A 12 -5.86 24.59 18.55
C LYS A 12 -7.18 25.38 18.65
N LYS A 13 -7.11 26.71 18.51
CA LYS A 13 -8.22 27.64 18.83
C LYS A 13 -9.58 27.28 18.20
N ASP A 14 -9.57 26.55 17.08
CA ASP A 14 -10.77 26.19 16.32
C ASP A 14 -10.88 24.67 16.05
N ALA A 15 -10.21 23.83 16.85
CA ALA A 15 -10.22 22.38 16.65
C ALA A 15 -11.18 21.68 17.63
N ASP A 16 -12.13 20.94 17.07
CA ASP A 16 -13.00 20.04 17.82
C ASP A 16 -12.16 18.91 18.44
N LEU A 17 -12.22 18.79 19.77
CA LEU A 17 -11.57 17.71 20.49
C LEU A 17 -12.54 16.54 20.65
N VAL A 18 -12.17 15.40 20.06
CA VAL A 18 -12.91 14.15 20.21
C VAL A 18 -12.16 13.24 21.17
N VAL A 19 -12.81 12.86 22.27
CA VAL A 19 -12.25 11.92 23.26
C VAL A 19 -12.79 10.53 22.96
N ILE A 20 -11.90 9.58 22.68
CA ILE A 20 -12.27 8.19 22.40
C ILE A 20 -11.54 7.20 23.33
N PRO A 21 -12.14 6.04 23.63
CA PRO A 21 -11.47 4.96 24.34
C PRO A 21 -10.19 4.50 23.63
N ARG A 22 -9.16 4.18 24.42
CA ARG A 22 -7.87 3.72 23.89
C ARG A 22 -8.00 2.54 22.91
N LYS A 23 -8.88 1.59 23.19
CA LYS A 23 -9.12 0.41 22.34
C LYS A 23 -9.60 0.79 20.94
N GLU A 24 -10.45 1.82 20.84
CA GLU A 24 -10.97 2.31 19.56
C GLU A 24 -9.92 3.10 18.79
N TYR A 25 -9.15 3.95 19.49
CA TYR A 25 -8.01 4.66 18.90
C TYR A 25 -6.98 3.69 18.31
N GLU A 26 -6.61 2.66 19.07
CA GLU A 26 -5.68 1.63 18.59
C GLU A 26 -6.25 0.86 17.39
N ALA A 27 -7.55 0.59 17.35
CA ALA A 27 -8.19 -0.03 16.20
C ALA A 27 -8.11 0.84 14.93
N LEU A 28 -8.31 2.16 15.07
CA LEU A 28 -8.17 3.12 13.96
C LEU A 28 -6.73 3.21 13.45
N ILE A 29 -5.74 3.20 14.34
CA ILE A 29 -4.32 3.14 13.97
C ILE A 29 -4.00 1.82 13.28
N ARG A 30 -4.48 0.69 13.83
CA ARG A 30 -4.29 -0.63 13.22
C ARG A 30 -4.97 -0.71 11.85
N GLY A 31 -6.10 -0.05 11.63
CA GLY A 31 -6.73 0.04 10.32
C GLY A 31 -5.86 0.79 9.30
N LYS A 32 -5.17 1.87 9.72
CA LYS A 32 -4.23 2.62 8.86
C LYS A 32 -2.93 1.86 8.57
N ASN A 33 -2.38 1.14 9.56
CA ASN A 33 -1.10 0.43 9.41
C ASN A 33 -1.25 -1.04 9.00
N GLY A 34 -2.46 -1.60 9.08
CA GLY A 34 -2.74 -3.03 8.93
C GLY A 34 -3.28 -3.43 7.57
N TYR A 35 -3.62 -2.47 6.69
CA TYR A 35 -3.91 -2.77 5.30
C TYR A 35 -2.63 -2.80 4.47
N LYS A 36 -1.66 -3.64 4.87
CA LYS A 36 -0.74 -4.21 3.87
C LYS A 36 -1.62 -5.12 3.03
N LYS A 37 -2.23 -4.54 1.99
CA LYS A 37 -2.86 -5.33 0.94
C LYS A 37 -1.72 -6.20 0.42
N THR A 38 -1.74 -7.49 0.73
CA THR A 38 -0.90 -8.44 0.01
C THR A 38 -1.44 -8.43 -1.40
N THR A 39 -0.93 -7.49 -2.21
CA THR A 39 -1.08 -7.47 -3.66
C THR A 39 -0.52 -8.81 -4.10
N VAL A 40 -1.43 -9.72 -4.43
CA VAL A 40 -1.16 -11.03 -4.99
C VAL A 40 -2.07 -11.10 -6.18
N VAL A 41 -1.47 -11.17 -7.36
CA VAL A 41 -2.23 -11.32 -8.59
C VAL A 41 -2.84 -12.71 -8.58
N LYS A 42 -4.17 -12.78 -8.74
CA LYS A 42 -4.89 -14.04 -8.91
C LYS A 42 -5.55 -14.02 -10.28
N ARG A 43 -5.29 -15.07 -11.07
CA ARG A 43 -5.96 -15.28 -12.34
C ARG A 43 -7.46 -15.46 -12.14
N SER A 44 -8.25 -15.05 -13.13
CA SER A 44 -9.68 -15.33 -13.13
C SER A 44 -9.92 -16.83 -13.37
N PRO A 45 -10.97 -17.43 -12.79
CA PRO A 45 -11.28 -18.85 -12.96
C PRO A 45 -11.62 -19.24 -14.41
N SER A 46 -11.87 -18.28 -15.28
CA SER A 46 -12.13 -18.46 -16.70
C SER A 46 -10.87 -18.48 -17.57
N PHE A 47 -9.71 -18.09 -17.03
CA PHE A 47 -8.45 -18.06 -17.78
C PHE A 47 -7.88 -19.48 -17.89
N ARG A 48 -7.85 -20.03 -19.11
CA ARG A 48 -7.34 -21.38 -19.38
C ARG A 48 -5.98 -21.29 -20.05
N VAL A 49 -5.02 -21.99 -19.48
CA VAL A 49 -3.63 -22.06 -19.97
C VAL A 49 -3.35 -23.49 -20.41
N ALA A 50 -2.61 -23.67 -21.50
CA ALA A 50 -2.10 -24.98 -21.85
C ALA A 50 -1.04 -25.39 -20.82
N LYS A 51 -1.01 -26.67 -20.40
CA LYS A 51 -0.05 -27.16 -19.38
C LYS A 51 1.42 -26.89 -19.69
N LYS A 52 1.76 -26.66 -20.97
CA LYS A 52 3.12 -26.33 -21.40
C LYS A 52 3.54 -24.90 -21.02
N ASP A 53 2.57 -23.99 -20.98
CA ASP A 53 2.79 -22.56 -20.78
C ASP A 53 2.49 -22.11 -19.34
N GLU A 54 1.89 -22.98 -18.52
CA GLU A 54 1.72 -22.78 -17.08
C GLU A 54 2.95 -22.17 -16.38
N PRO A 55 4.18 -22.71 -16.53
CA PRO A 55 5.35 -22.14 -15.85
C PRO A 55 5.69 -20.72 -16.31
N PHE A 56 5.42 -20.39 -17.58
CA PHE A 56 5.64 -19.05 -18.12
C PHE A 56 4.67 -18.05 -17.48
N TYR A 57 3.39 -18.38 -17.42
CA TYR A 57 2.39 -17.49 -16.81
C TYR A 57 2.59 -17.39 -15.29
N ASP A 58 3.04 -18.45 -14.62
CA ASP A 58 3.30 -18.45 -13.18
C ASP A 58 4.45 -17.49 -12.84
N ALA A 59 5.51 -17.48 -13.64
CA ALA A 59 6.58 -16.49 -13.54
C ALA A 59 6.05 -15.07 -13.79
N LEU A 60 5.22 -14.88 -14.81
CA LEU A 60 4.64 -13.58 -15.16
C LEU A 60 3.75 -13.00 -14.04
N ASP A 61 2.96 -13.85 -13.37
CA ASP A 61 2.13 -13.41 -12.23
C ASP A 61 2.97 -13.05 -11.00
N GLN A 62 4.10 -13.72 -10.79
CA GLN A 62 5.06 -13.37 -9.74
C GLN A 62 5.69 -12.01 -10.02
N GLU A 63 6.19 -11.79 -11.23
CA GLU A 63 6.77 -10.51 -11.65
C GLU A 63 5.76 -9.36 -11.51
N LEU A 64 4.51 -9.56 -11.96
CA LEU A 64 3.47 -8.55 -11.83
C LEU A 64 3.11 -8.28 -10.36
N THR A 65 3.10 -9.34 -9.54
CA THR A 65 2.86 -9.21 -8.10
C THR A 65 3.93 -8.36 -7.43
N ASP A 66 5.20 -8.57 -7.78
CA ASP A 66 6.32 -7.82 -7.21
C ASP A 66 6.34 -6.38 -7.72
N ALA A 67 6.07 -6.14 -9.00
CA ALA A 67 5.93 -4.79 -9.55
C ALA A 67 4.81 -3.98 -8.87
N LEU A 68 3.65 -4.61 -8.62
CA LEU A 68 2.55 -3.95 -7.90
C LEU A 68 2.91 -3.63 -6.45
N ARG A 69 3.69 -4.50 -5.78
CA ARG A 69 4.21 -4.23 -4.44
C ARG A 69 5.17 -3.05 -4.44
N ASP A 70 6.04 -2.95 -5.43
CA ASP A 70 6.98 -1.84 -5.55
C ASP A 70 6.25 -0.50 -5.76
N VAL A 71 5.21 -0.48 -6.58
CA VAL A 71 4.32 0.68 -6.75
C VAL A 71 3.62 1.04 -5.44
N ASP A 72 3.04 0.05 -4.74
CA ASP A 72 2.40 0.25 -3.44
C ASP A 72 3.38 0.80 -2.37
N ASN A 73 4.66 0.41 -2.47
CA ASN A 73 5.74 0.88 -1.59
C ASN A 73 6.29 2.27 -1.99
N GLY A 74 5.83 2.84 -3.11
CA GLY A 74 6.33 4.12 -3.62
C GLY A 74 7.65 4.03 -4.39
N ASN A 75 8.14 2.81 -4.66
CA ASN A 75 9.29 2.53 -5.52
C ASN A 75 8.83 2.55 -6.99
N VAL A 76 8.38 3.71 -7.47
CA VAL A 76 7.88 3.85 -8.83
C VAL A 76 9.04 4.19 -9.75
N TYR A 77 9.41 3.26 -10.63
CA TYR A 77 10.23 3.53 -11.81
C TYR A 77 9.31 3.79 -13.01
N GLY A 78 8.95 5.06 -13.28
CA GLY A 78 8.29 5.51 -14.52
C GLY A 78 7.18 6.57 -14.34
N PRO A 79 6.70 7.25 -15.41
CA PRO A 79 7.00 7.08 -16.83
C PRO A 79 8.26 7.84 -17.24
N PHE A 80 9.05 7.25 -18.12
CA PHE A 80 10.15 7.97 -18.75
C PHE A 80 9.59 8.73 -19.95
N ASP A 81 9.62 10.05 -19.86
CA ASP A 81 9.18 10.91 -20.97
C ASP A 81 10.05 10.73 -22.24
N SER A 82 11.23 10.11 -22.13
CA SER A 82 12.13 9.85 -23.26
C SER A 82 12.94 8.56 -23.10
N VAL A 83 13.38 8.02 -24.24
CA VAL A 83 14.23 6.82 -24.33
C VAL A 83 15.56 6.99 -23.58
N GLU A 84 16.09 8.20 -23.50
CA GLU A 84 17.32 8.50 -22.76
C GLU A 84 17.14 8.35 -21.24
N LYS A 85 15.99 8.76 -20.70
CA LYS A 85 15.69 8.59 -19.26
C LYS A 85 15.54 7.11 -18.90
N LEU A 86 14.95 6.31 -19.80
CA LEU A 86 14.88 4.86 -19.66
C LEU A 86 16.28 4.24 -19.67
N ARG A 87 17.13 4.62 -20.64
CA ARG A 87 18.50 4.09 -20.75
C ARG A 87 19.32 4.36 -19.48
N LYS A 88 19.19 5.57 -18.92
CA LYS A 88 19.88 5.95 -17.69
C LYS A 88 19.43 5.16 -16.45
N SER A 89 18.17 4.73 -16.41
CA SER A 89 17.63 3.88 -15.34
C SER A 89 18.09 2.42 -15.43
N LEU A 90 18.52 1.96 -16.62
CA LEU A 90 19.03 0.60 -16.85
C LEU A 90 20.54 0.50 -16.66
N GLU A 91 21.26 1.63 -16.75
CA GLU A 91 22.71 1.71 -16.57
C GLU A 91 23.13 2.00 -15.10
N SER A 92 22.19 2.25 -14.18
CA SER A 92 22.43 2.42 -12.72
C SER A 92 22.14 1.14 -11.95
#